data_AF-A0A2M9L6N7-F1
#
_entry.id   AF-A0A2M9L6N7-F1
#
_cell.length_a   1.000
_cell.length_b   1.000
_cell.length_c   1.000
_cell.angle_alpha   90.00
_cell.angle_beta   90.00
_cell.angle_gamma   90.00
#
_symmetry.space_group_name_H-M   'P 1'
#
loop_
_entity.id
_entity.type
_entity.pdbx_description
1 polymer ?
#
loop_
_entity_poly.entity_id
_entity_poly.type
_entity_poly.pdbx_seq_one_letter_code
_entity_poly.pdbx_strand_id
1 'polypeptide(L)'
;MKPTRAGATENISVSMPSDLIAELRTRAGRRGVSSYITEAVRHRLAMDGLAEIVASHEADHGALTEQEIEEARRELFGEENAQDAGRDVA
;
A
#
# COMPACT_ATOMS: atom_id res chain seq x y z
N MET A 1 22.61 -12.55 13.62
CA MET A 1 22.46 -11.33 12.81
C MET A 1 21.90 -10.23 13.71
N LYS A 2 22.51 -9.04 13.75
CA LYS A 2 21.98 -7.93 14.55
C LYS A 2 20.81 -7.32 13.78
N PRO A 3 19.61 -7.17 14.36
CA PRO A 3 18.53 -6.47 13.68
C PRO A 3 18.98 -5.02 13.45
N THR A 4 18.92 -4.59 12.19
CA THR A 4 19.15 -3.19 11.81
C THR A 4 18.22 -2.32 12.66
N ARG A 5 18.81 -1.39 13.41
CA ARG A 5 18.07 -0.47 14.28
C ARG A 5 17.06 0.29 13.43
N ALA A 6 15.81 0.34 13.87
CA ALA A 6 14.86 1.33 13.39
C ALA A 6 15.57 2.70 13.42
N GLY A 7 15.55 3.42 12.28
CA GLY A 7 16.17 4.74 12.17
C GLY A 7 15.65 5.70 13.24
N ALA A 8 16.42 6.74 13.55
CA ALA A 8 15.98 7.77 14.48
C ALA A 8 14.66 8.39 13.99
N THR A 9 13.72 8.63 14.90
CA THR A 9 12.47 9.33 14.59
C THR A 9 12.74 10.83 14.50
N GLU A 10 12.34 11.44 13.40
CA GLU A 10 12.34 12.90 13.22
C GLU A 10 10.91 13.43 13.29
N ASN A 11 10.72 14.56 13.98
CA ASN A 11 9.42 15.22 14.06
C ASN A 11 9.29 16.25 12.96
N ILE A 12 8.27 16.09 12.12
CA ILE A 12 7.93 17.03 11.04
C ILE A 12 6.57 17.65 11.35
N SER A 13 6.46 18.98 11.20
CA SER A 13 5.19 19.69 11.32
C SER A 13 4.53 19.83 9.96
N VAL A 14 3.28 19.39 9.84
CA VAL A 14 2.48 19.46 8.61
C VAL A 14 1.12 20.09 8.91
N SER A 15 0.67 20.96 8.01
CA SER A 15 -0.67 21.55 8.06
C SER A 15 -1.64 20.67 7.26
N MET A 16 -2.81 20.40 7.80
CA MET A 16 -3.85 19.59 7.16
C MET A 16 -5.24 20.20 7.41
N PRO A 17 -6.23 19.93 6.54
CA PRO A 17 -7.62 20.31 6.79
C PRO A 17 -8.12 19.80 8.16
N SER A 18 -8.86 20.63 8.89
CA SER A 18 -9.29 20.33 10.26
C SER A 18 -10.27 19.17 10.34
N ASP A 19 -11.11 19.02 9.32
CA ASP A 19 -12.02 17.90 9.11
C ASP A 19 -11.26 16.58 8.93
N LEU A 20 -10.19 16.59 8.13
CA LEU A 20 -9.32 15.41 7.97
C LEU A 20 -8.64 15.01 9.29
N ILE A 21 -8.18 15.98 10.08
CA ILE A 21 -7.62 15.72 11.42
C ILE A 21 -8.67 15.08 12.34
N ALA A 22 -9.93 15.53 12.27
CA ALA A 22 -11.02 14.98 13.07
C ALA A 22 -11.33 13.53 12.67
N GLU A 23 -11.42 13.24 11.38
CA GLU A 23 -11.61 11.87 10.88
C GLU A 23 -10.44 10.97 11.28
N LEU A 24 -9.21 11.45 11.11
CA LEU A 24 -8.00 10.71 11.47
C LEU A 24 -7.97 10.36 12.96
N ARG A 25 -8.32 11.30 13.84
CA ARG A 25 -8.42 11.05 15.28
C ARG A 25 -9.54 10.07 15.63
N THR A 26 -10.64 10.08 14.88
CA THR A 26 -11.75 9.15 15.06
C THR A 26 -11.33 7.72 14.71
N ARG A 27 -10.60 7.54 13.61
CA ARG A 27 -10.12 6.23 13.14
C ARG A 27 -8.93 5.70 13.94
N ALA A 28 -7.94 6.55 14.22
CA ALA A 28 -6.68 6.15 14.85
C ALA A 28 -6.69 6.25 16.39
N GLY A 29 -7.68 6.94 16.98
CA GLY A 29 -7.74 7.24 18.40
C GLY A 29 -6.69 8.29 18.85
N ARG A 30 -6.78 8.70 20.12
CA ARG A 30 -6.04 9.85 20.67
C ARG A 30 -4.51 9.71 20.61
N ARG A 31 -3.98 8.49 20.64
CA ARG A 31 -2.53 8.19 20.61
C ARG A 31 -2.07 7.47 19.35
N GLY A 32 -2.98 7.06 18.46
CA GLY A 32 -2.64 6.27 17.28
C GLY A 32 -2.37 7.08 16.01
N VAL A 33 -2.62 8.40 16.01
CA VAL A 33 -2.44 9.27 14.84
C VAL A 33 -1.05 9.12 14.21
N SER A 34 0.03 9.15 15.01
CA SER A 34 1.39 9.04 14.49
C SER A 34 1.68 7.68 13.87
N SER A 35 1.21 6.59 14.48
CA SER A 35 1.36 5.24 13.92
C SER A 35 0.56 5.10 12.63
N TYR A 36 -0.68 5.61 12.61
CA TYR A 36 -1.54 5.58 11.45
C TYR A 36 -0.90 6.31 10.26
N ILE A 37 -0.41 7.54 10.48
CA ILE A 37 0.27 8.31 9.43
C ILE A 37 1.55 7.59 8.98
N THR A 38 2.34 7.07 9.92
CA THR A 38 3.58 6.36 9.58
C THR A 38 3.31 5.17 8.65
N GLU A 39 2.32 4.34 8.96
CA GLU A 39 1.98 3.19 8.12
C GLU A 39 1.36 3.64 6.78
N ALA A 40 0.51 4.66 6.77
CA ALA A 40 -0.06 5.20 5.54
C ALA A 40 1.03 5.76 4.60
N VAL A 41 2.01 6.50 5.14
CA VAL A 41 3.14 7.04 4.38
C VAL A 41 4.04 5.92 3.87
N ARG A 42 4.35 4.93 4.72
CA ARG A 42 5.14 3.76 4.31
C ARG A 42 4.47 3.01 3.15
N HIS A 43 3.18 2.74 3.28
CA HIS A 43 2.41 2.08 2.24
C HIS A 43 2.39 2.90 0.95
N ARG A 44 2.19 4.23 1.04
CA ARG A 44 2.18 5.10 -0.13
C ARG A 44 3.52 5.09 -0.86
N LEU A 45 4.63 5.24 -0.15
CA LEU A 45 5.97 5.19 -0.73
C LEU A 45 6.28 3.83 -1.39
N ALA A 46 5.83 2.73 -0.78
CA ALA A 46 5.99 1.41 -1.36
C ALA A 46 5.21 1.26 -2.69
N MET A 47 3.96 1.75 -2.72
CA MET A 47 3.14 1.72 -3.93
C MET A 47 3.67 2.65 -5.03
N ASP A 48 4.20 3.83 -4.66
CA ASP A 48 4.84 4.73 -5.61
C ASP A 48 6.08 4.07 -6.24
N GLY A 49 6.93 3.42 -5.44
CA GLY A 49 8.08 2.66 -5.96
C GLY A 49 7.67 1.45 -6.82
N LEU A 50 6.57 0.76 -6.48
CA LEU A 50 6.04 -0.32 -7.31
C LEU A 50 5.56 0.22 -8.68
N ALA A 51 4.87 1.36 -8.69
CA ALA A 51 4.42 1.99 -9.92
C ALA A 51 5.60 2.38 -10.83
N GLU A 52 6.71 2.86 -10.26
CA GLU A 52 7.95 3.15 -11.00
C GLU A 52 8.53 1.89 -11.65
N ILE A 53 8.56 0.76 -10.93
CA ILE A 53 9.04 -0.53 -11.46
C ILE A 53 8.17 -0.99 -12.62
N VAL A 54 6.84 -0.95 -12.45
CA VAL A 54 5.89 -1.33 -13.50
C VAL A 54 6.06 -0.45 -14.74
N ALA A 55 6.13 0.87 -14.56
CA ALA A 55 6.31 1.81 -15.66
C ALA A 55 7.62 1.56 -16.43
N SER A 56 8.71 1.23 -15.73
CA SER A 56 9.98 0.86 -16.37
C SER A 56 9.85 -0.40 -17.21
N HIS A 57 9.14 -1.41 -16.71
CA HIS A 57 8.93 -2.66 -17.45
C HIS A 57 8.05 -2.45 -18.70
N GLU A 58 6.97 -1.68 -18.57
CA GLU A 58 6.08 -1.37 -19.69
C GLU A 58 6.75 -0.51 -20.77
N ALA A 59 7.72 0.34 -20.40
CA ALA A 59 8.49 1.10 -21.38
C ALA A 59 9.33 0.19 -22.30
N ASP A 60 9.86 -0.92 -21.77
CA ASP A 60 10.71 -1.85 -22.51
C ASP A 60 9.91 -2.92 -23.26
N HIS A 61 8.74 -3.33 -22.74
CA HIS A 61 7.98 -4.49 -23.21
C HIS A 61 6.57 -4.18 -23.70
N GLY A 62 6.07 -2.96 -23.49
CA GLY A 62 4.67 -2.59 -23.67
C GLY A 62 3.81 -2.91 -22.45
N ALA A 63 2.61 -2.34 -22.42
CA ALA A 63 1.64 -2.60 -21.36
C ALA A 63 1.13 -4.06 -21.43
N LEU A 64 0.92 -4.66 -20.26
CA LEU A 64 0.33 -6.00 -20.16
C LEU A 64 -1.16 -5.95 -20.55
N THR A 65 -1.59 -6.92 -21.34
CA THR A 65 -3.01 -7.10 -21.65
C THR A 65 -3.75 -7.75 -20.49
N GLU A 66 -5.07 -7.51 -20.39
CA GLU A 66 -5.90 -8.14 -19.34
C GLU A 66 -5.84 -9.68 -19.42
N GLN A 67 -5.72 -10.23 -20.63
CA GLN A 67 -5.60 -11.67 -20.82
C GLN A 67 -4.29 -12.21 -20.22
N GLU A 68 -3.16 -11.54 -20.44
CA GLU A 68 -1.86 -11.93 -19.88
C GLU A 68 -1.85 -11.81 -18.34
N ILE A 69 -2.48 -10.76 -17.80
CA ILE A 69 -2.61 -10.58 -16.34
C ILE A 69 -3.45 -11.72 -15.74
N GLU A 70 -4.55 -12.08 -16.38
CA GLU A 70 -5.47 -13.10 -15.87
C GLU A 70 -4.88 -14.51 -16.01
N GLU A 71 -4.12 -14.78 -17.08
CA GLU A 71 -3.28 -15.98 -17.21
C GLU A 71 -2.24 -16.08 -16.09
N ALA A 72 -1.49 -14.99 -15.84
CA ALA A 72 -0.49 -14.95 -14.77
C ALA A 72 -1.11 -15.09 -13.37
N ARG A 73 -2.29 -14.50 -13.12
CA ARG A 73 -3.02 -14.68 -11.84
C ARG A 73 -3.38 -16.13 -11.59
N ARG A 74 -3.91 -16.83 -12.61
CA ARG A 74 -4.23 -18.26 -12.50
C ARG A 74 -2.99 -19.10 -12.22
N GLU A 75 -1.86 -18.78 -12.86
CA GLU A 75 -0.60 -19.48 -12.64
C GLU A 75 -0.05 -19.26 -11.22
N LEU A 76 -0.05 -18.01 -10.74
CA LEU A 76 0.55 -17.64 -9.46
C LEU A 76 -0.30 -18.02 -8.25
N PHE A 77 -1.62 -17.90 -8.35
CA PHE A 77 -2.53 -18.04 -7.21
C PHE A 77 -3.50 -19.23 -7.32
N GLY A 78 -3.53 -19.92 -8.46
CA GLY A 78 -4.50 -21.00 -8.74
C GLY A 78 -5.95 -20.50 -8.84
N GLU A 79 -6.86 -21.37 -9.26
CA GLU A 79 -8.31 -21.05 -9.33
C GLU A 79 -9.00 -20.98 -7.96
N GLU A 80 -8.36 -21.49 -6.90
CA GLU A 80 -8.97 -21.65 -5.57
C GLU A 80 -9.06 -20.33 -4.77
N ASN A 81 -8.19 -19.35 -5.04
CA ASN A 81 -8.16 -18.06 -4.34
C ASN A 81 -9.09 -16.99 -4.94
N ALA A 82 -9.67 -17.21 -6.12
CA ALA A 82 -10.67 -16.30 -6.71
C ALA A 82 -12.01 -16.29 -5.92
N GLN A 83 -12.24 -17.31 -5.10
CA GLN A 83 -13.47 -17.50 -4.32
C GLN A 83 -13.41 -16.79 -2.94
N ASP A 84 -12.21 -16.53 -2.42
CA ASP A 84 -12.02 -15.87 -1.11
C ASP A 84 -12.24 -14.35 -1.20
N ALA A 85 -11.87 -13.72 -2.33
CA ALA A 85 -12.13 -12.31 -2.60
C ALA A 85 -13.63 -11.96 -2.70
N GLY A 86 -14.50 -12.96 -2.91
CA GLY A 86 -15.96 -12.79 -2.95
C GLY A 86 -16.67 -13.02 -1.61
N ARG A 87 -15.98 -13.53 -0.58
CA ARG A 87 -16.60 -13.92 0.70
C ARG A 87 -16.50 -12.87 1.81
N ASP A 88 -15.60 -11.88 1.65
CA ASP A 88 -15.40 -10.78 2.62
C ASP A 88 -16.33 -9.55 2.41
N VAL A 89 -17.37 -9.67 1.58
CA VAL A 89 -18.37 -8.60 1.31
C VAL A 89 -19.82 -9.00 1.66
N ALA A 90 -20.04 -9.88 2.65
CA ALA A 90 -21.37 -10.24 3.16
C ALA A 90 -21.56 -9.89 4.63
#